data_AF-A0A0B2QWU2-F1
#
_entry.id   AF-A0A0B2QWU2-F1
#
_cell.length_a   1.000
_cell.length_b   1.000
_cell.length_c   1.000
_cell.angle_alpha   90.00
_cell.angle_beta   90.00
_cell.angle_gamma   90.00
#
_symmetry.space_group_name_H-M   'P 1'
#
loop_
_entity.id
_entity.type
_entity.pdbx_description
1 polymer ?
#
loop_
_entity_poly.entity_id
_entity_poly.type
_entity_poly.pdbx_seq_one_letter_code
_entity_poly.pdbx_strand_id
1 'polypeptide(L)'
;MATVSPSLLFFARVLGLAVAVLVLIWALAFKSSFLTPSLSQQDLIYAVLHPLLMVIGFILLSGEAILVHRWLVGSRGLKKLVHLWLQGVALASGIFGIWTKFQGKDGIVANFYSLHSWMGLASVSLFGAQVFASS
;
A
#
# COMPACT_ATOMS: atom_id res chain seq x y z
N MET A 1 26.56 -13.33 2.84
CA MET A 1 25.31 -12.54 2.70
C MET A 1 25.50 -11.63 1.49
N ALA A 2 24.87 -11.91 0.34
CA ALA A 2 25.08 -11.12 -0.88
C ALA A 2 24.70 -9.66 -0.62
N THR A 3 25.63 -8.73 -0.87
CA THR A 3 25.39 -7.29 -0.83
C THR A 3 24.54 -6.93 -2.04
N VAL A 4 23.37 -6.32 -1.81
CA VAL A 4 22.54 -5.81 -2.90
C VAL A 4 23.34 -4.68 -3.56
N SER A 5 23.49 -4.70 -4.88
CA SER A 5 24.25 -3.66 -5.57
C SER A 5 23.54 -2.30 -5.39
N PRO A 6 24.29 -1.20 -5.17
CA PRO A 6 23.71 0.15 -5.09
C PRO A 6 22.86 0.50 -6.33
N SER A 7 23.25 -0.03 -7.49
CA SER A 7 22.50 0.11 -8.75
C SER A 7 21.10 -0.51 -8.69
N LEU A 8 20.95 -1.68 -8.05
CA LEU A 8 19.66 -2.36 -7.94
C LEU A 8 18.72 -1.62 -6.97
N LEU A 9 19.26 -1.10 -5.86
CA LEU A 9 18.50 -0.26 -4.93
C LEU A 9 18.02 1.04 -5.59
N PHE A 10 18.89 1.70 -6.35
CA PHE A 10 18.55 2.88 -7.11
C PHE A 10 17.44 2.58 -8.12
N PHE A 11 17.57 1.49 -8.89
CA PHE A 11 16.57 1.08 -9.86
C PHE A 11 15.22 0.79 -9.21
N ALA A 12 15.19 0.05 -8.09
CA ALA A 12 13.98 -0.23 -7.34
C ALA A 12 13.26 1.06 -6.88
N ARG A 13 14.01 2.06 -6.41
CA ARG A 13 13.47 3.35 -5.97
C ARG A 13 12.92 4.18 -7.14
N VAL A 14 13.62 4.20 -8.27
CA VAL A 14 13.14 4.89 -9.48
C VAL A 14 11.85 4.26 -9.97
N LEU A 15 11.77 2.93 -10.01
CA LEU A 15 10.54 2.22 -10.37
C LEU A 15 9.42 2.49 -9.36
N GLY A 16 9.70 2.44 -8.06
CA GLY A 16 8.72 2.75 -7.02
C GLY A 16 8.18 4.18 -7.15
N LEU A 17 9.05 5.16 -7.40
CA LEU A 17 8.66 6.54 -7.64
C LEU A 17 7.82 6.68 -8.91
N ALA A 18 8.20 6.00 -10.00
CA ALA A 18 7.43 6.00 -11.24
C ALA A 18 6.02 5.44 -11.02
N VAL A 19 5.89 4.31 -10.30
CA VAL A 19 4.58 3.74 -9.93
C VAL A 19 3.76 4.71 -9.10
N ALA A 20 4.36 5.36 -8.10
CA ALA A 20 3.66 6.37 -7.28
C ALA A 20 3.14 7.54 -8.12
N VAL A 21 3.99 8.07 -9.01
CA VAL A 21 3.61 9.17 -9.92
C VAL A 21 2.49 8.75 -10.87
N LEU A 22 2.58 7.56 -11.47
CA LEU A 22 1.53 7.06 -12.37
C LEU A 22 0.19 6.91 -11.65
N VAL A 23 0.19 6.39 -10.43
CA VAL A 23 -1.02 6.23 -9.61
C VAL A 23 -1.60 7.58 -9.17
N LEU A 24 -0.75 8.57 -8.88
CA LEU A 24 -1.21 9.94 -8.59
C LEU A 24 -1.76 10.64 -9.84
N ILE A 25 -1.11 10.51 -10.99
CA ILE A 25 -1.60 11.03 -12.27
C ILE A 25 -2.97 10.39 -12.57
N TRP A 26 -3.09 9.07 -12.40
CA TRP A 26 -4.36 8.39 -12.57
C TRP A 26 -5.45 8.98 -11.65
N ALA A 27 -5.14 9.15 -10.37
CA ALA A 27 -6.07 9.68 -9.38
C ALA A 27 -6.53 11.12 -9.69
N LEU A 28 -5.64 11.96 -10.24
CA LEU A 28 -5.92 13.37 -10.53
C LEU A 28 -6.55 13.57 -11.91
N ALA A 29 -6.03 12.91 -12.95
CA ALA A 29 -6.46 13.08 -14.33
C ALA A 29 -7.83 12.45 -14.59
N PHE A 30 -8.12 11.30 -13.96
CA PHE A 30 -9.40 10.61 -14.15
C PHE A 30 -10.43 10.96 -13.06
N LYS A 31 -10.11 11.85 -12.12
CA LYS A 31 -11.03 12.32 -11.07
C LYS A 31 -12.37 12.81 -11.64
N SER A 32 -12.33 13.50 -12.77
CA SER A 32 -13.52 14.01 -13.48
C SER A 32 -14.33 12.91 -14.15
N SER A 33 -13.68 11.85 -14.66
CA SER A 33 -14.37 10.70 -15.28
C SER A 33 -15.19 9.90 -14.28
N PHE A 34 -14.84 9.93 -13.00
CA PHE A 34 -15.62 9.28 -11.95
C PHE A 34 -16.74 10.17 -11.37
N LEU A 35 -16.84 11.44 -11.76
CA LEU A 35 -17.98 12.30 -11.44
C LEU A 35 -19.17 11.93 -12.34
N THR A 36 -19.64 10.69 -12.27
CA THR A 36 -20.95 10.32 -12.80
C THR A 36 -22.04 10.95 -11.92
N PRO A 37 -23.10 11.55 -12.49
CA PRO A 37 -24.15 12.25 -11.74
C PRO A 37 -24.85 11.42 -10.65
N SER A 38 -24.71 10.09 -10.70
CA SER A 38 -25.33 9.12 -9.79
C SER A 38 -24.49 8.75 -8.55
N LEU A 39 -23.19 9.06 -8.52
CA LEU A 39 -22.31 8.73 -7.39
C LEU A 39 -22.18 9.90 -6.42
N SER A 40 -22.15 9.62 -5.11
CA SER A 40 -21.87 10.68 -4.14
C SER A 40 -20.39 11.07 -4.20
N GLN A 41 -20.09 12.33 -3.89
CA GLN A 41 -18.72 12.83 -3.80
C GLN A 41 -17.86 11.99 -2.83
N GLN A 42 -18.48 11.42 -1.78
CA GLN A 42 -17.81 10.57 -0.80
C GLN A 42 -17.45 9.20 -1.38
N ASP A 43 -18.35 8.56 -2.15
CA ASP A 43 -18.09 7.27 -2.82
C ASP A 43 -16.90 7.40 -3.79
N LEU A 44 -16.80 8.53 -4.49
CA LEU A 44 -15.68 8.84 -5.37
C LEU A 44 -14.36 8.96 -4.60
N ILE A 45 -14.36 9.73 -3.51
CA ILE A 45 -13.16 9.88 -2.67
C ILE A 45 -12.66 8.51 -2.20
N TYR A 46 -13.56 7.62 -1.77
CA TYR A 46 -13.18 6.28 -1.34
C TYR A 46 -12.66 5.39 -2.49
N ALA A 47 -13.25 5.47 -3.67
CA ALA A 47 -12.78 4.73 -4.85
C ALA A 47 -11.36 5.12 -5.27
N VAL A 48 -10.97 6.39 -5.08
CA VAL A 48 -9.61 6.88 -5.35
C VAL A 48 -8.67 6.58 -4.19
N LEU A 49 -9.12 6.74 -2.95
CA LEU A 49 -8.28 6.50 -1.76
C LEU A 49 -7.85 5.03 -1.65
N HIS A 50 -8.72 4.08 -2.02
CA HIS A 50 -8.40 2.65 -1.97
C HIS A 50 -7.07 2.33 -2.71
N PRO A 51 -6.94 2.54 -4.02
CA PRO A 51 -5.69 2.24 -4.75
C PRO A 51 -4.52 3.12 -4.31
N LEU A 52 -4.74 4.37 -3.89
CA LEU A 52 -3.66 5.22 -3.35
C LEU A 52 -3.05 4.60 -2.08
N LEU A 53 -3.91 4.22 -1.13
CA LEU A 53 -3.50 3.62 0.14
C LEU A 53 -2.89 2.23 -0.05
N MET A 54 -3.45 1.42 -0.97
CA MET A 54 -2.93 0.08 -1.26
C MET A 54 -1.59 0.14 -1.99
N VAL A 55 -1.43 0.99 -3.01
CA VAL A 55 -0.18 1.02 -3.78
C VAL A 55 0.91 1.79 -3.04
N ILE A 56 0.66 3.04 -2.67
CA ILE A 56 1.69 3.89 -2.07
C ILE A 56 1.92 3.47 -0.62
N GLY A 57 0.84 3.33 0.15
CA GLY A 57 0.92 3.01 1.57
C GLY A 57 1.32 1.55 1.83
N PHE A 58 0.62 0.58 1.26
CA PHE A 58 0.88 -0.83 1.55
C PHE A 58 2.05 -1.40 0.74
N ILE A 59 2.05 -1.28 -0.60
CA ILE A 59 3.08 -1.92 -1.45
C ILE A 59 4.42 -1.19 -1.39
N LEU A 60 4.46 0.12 -1.66
CA LEU A 60 5.74 0.83 -1.76
C LEU A 60 6.44 1.00 -0.41
N LEU A 61 5.71 1.35 0.66
CA LEU A 61 6.33 1.47 1.99
C LEU A 61 6.81 0.11 2.53
N SER A 62 6.06 -0.98 2.31
CA SER A 62 6.54 -2.31 2.73
C SER A 62 7.77 -2.75 1.95
N GLY A 63 7.85 -2.42 0.66
CA GLY A 63 9.04 -2.60 -0.17
C GLY A 63 10.27 -1.88 0.42
N GLU A 64 10.15 -0.58 0.72
CA GLU A 64 11.23 0.18 1.36
C GLU A 64 11.59 -0.38 2.75
N ALA A 65 10.59 -0.81 3.54
CA ALA A 65 10.80 -1.41 4.85
C ALA A 65 11.70 -2.66 4.78
N ILE A 66 11.47 -3.54 3.80
CA ILE A 66 12.30 -4.74 3.57
C ILE A 66 13.74 -4.34 3.21
N LEU A 67 13.92 -3.26 2.45
CA LEU A 67 15.23 -2.80 2.01
C LEU A 67 16.03 -2.06 3.12
N VAL A 68 15.41 -1.61 4.21
CA VAL A 68 16.07 -0.90 5.33
C VAL A 68 17.34 -1.60 5.79
N HIS A 69 17.31 -2.92 5.95
CA HIS A 69 18.47 -3.67 6.43
C HIS A 69 19.68 -3.60 5.49
N ARG A 70 19.45 -3.31 4.20
CA ARG A 70 20.45 -3.25 3.14
C ARG A 70 21.06 -1.87 2.97
N TRP A 71 20.25 -0.81 3.01
CA TRP A 71 20.72 0.55 2.70
C TRP A 71 20.96 1.41 3.96
N LEU A 72 20.23 1.18 5.05
CA LEU A 72 20.41 1.97 6.26
C LEU A 72 21.70 1.54 6.98
N VAL A 73 22.65 2.45 7.13
CA VAL A 73 23.84 2.24 7.95
C VAL A 73 23.48 2.58 9.39
N GLY A 74 23.74 1.66 10.32
CA GLY A 74 23.36 1.83 11.73
C GLY A 74 23.34 0.53 12.50
N SER A 75 23.02 0.63 13.79
CA SER A 75 22.93 -0.54 14.68
C SER A 75 21.81 -1.48 14.25
N ARG A 76 21.94 -2.77 14.61
CA ARG A 76 20.89 -3.78 14.33
C ARG A 76 19.55 -3.36 14.94
N GLY A 77 19.57 -2.74 16.13
CA GLY A 77 18.37 -2.23 16.81
C GLY A 77 17.69 -1.10 16.03
N LEU A 78 18.46 -0.12 15.53
CA LEU A 78 17.91 0.97 14.71
C LEU A 78 17.26 0.44 13.43
N LYS A 79 17.94 -0.47 12.72
CA LYS A 79 17.39 -1.07 11.49
C LYS A 79 16.09 -1.84 11.78
N LYS A 80 16.04 -2.62 12.86
CA LYS A 80 14.83 -3.35 13.28
C LYS A 80 13.70 -2.38 13.63
N LEU A 81 13.99 -1.30 14.35
CA LEU A 81 13.00 -0.28 14.71
C LEU A 81 12.40 0.37 13.46
N VAL A 82 13.24 0.86 12.53
CA VAL A 82 12.77 1.51 11.30
C VAL A 82 11.99 0.52 10.42
N HIS A 83 12.46 -0.73 10.31
CA HIS A 83 11.73 -1.79 9.61
C HIS A 83 10.31 -1.98 10.20
N LEU A 84 10.20 -2.18 11.51
CA LEU A 84 8.90 -2.39 12.16
C LEU A 84 7.97 -1.18 12.03
N TRP A 85 8.49 0.04 12.19
CA TRP A 85 7.70 1.26 12.00
C TRP A 85 7.15 1.38 10.58
N LEU A 86 7.98 1.18 9.57
CA LEU A 86 7.54 1.26 8.18
C LEU A 86 6.53 0.15 7.83
N GLN A 87 6.75 -1.08 8.30
CA GLN A 87 5.76 -2.16 8.12
C GLN A 87 4.45 -1.86 8.87
N GLY A 88 4.50 -1.24 10.05
CA GLY A 88 3.32 -0.82 10.80
C GLY A 88 2.50 0.23 10.05
N VAL A 89 3.16 1.25 9.47
CA VAL A 89 2.50 2.26 8.63
C VAL A 89 1.93 1.64 7.35
N ALA A 90 2.64 0.68 6.74
CA ALA A 90 2.17 -0.04 5.57
C ALA A 90 0.91 -0.86 5.90
N LEU A 91 0.91 -1.59 7.02
CA LEU A 91 -0.25 -2.36 7.49
C LEU A 91 -1.45 -1.44 7.77
N ALA A 92 -1.24 -0.33 8.48
CA ALA A 92 -2.29 0.64 8.75
C ALA A 92 -2.88 1.19 7.44
N SER A 93 -2.03 1.51 6.45
CA SER A 93 -2.47 1.95 5.13
C SER A 93 -3.29 0.88 4.39
N GLY A 94 -2.88 -0.39 4.47
CA GLY A 94 -3.64 -1.52 3.89
C GLY A 94 -5.01 -1.70 4.53
N ILE A 95 -5.10 -1.61 5.86
CA ILE A 95 -6.37 -1.68 6.62
C ILE A 95 -7.28 -0.52 6.20
N PHE A 96 -6.77 0.72 6.18
CA PHE A 96 -7.55 1.88 5.75
C PHE A 96 -7.96 1.79 4.27
N GLY A 97 -7.08 1.31 3.39
CA GLY A 97 -7.38 1.09 1.98
C GLY A 97 -8.55 0.12 1.80
N ILE A 98 -8.53 -1.02 2.50
CA ILE A 98 -9.64 -1.97 2.51
C ILE A 98 -10.92 -1.33 3.11
N TRP A 99 -10.79 -0.62 4.23
CA TRP A 99 -11.92 0.05 4.89
C TRP A 99 -12.63 1.03 3.96
N THR A 100 -11.90 1.84 3.19
CA THR A 100 -12.53 2.78 2.22
C THR A 100 -13.40 2.05 1.19
N LYS A 101 -13.04 0.83 0.78
CA LYS A 101 -13.82 0.05 -0.18
C LYS A 101 -15.15 -0.46 0.41
N PHE A 102 -15.17 -0.77 1.71
CA PHE A 102 -16.38 -1.24 2.41
C PHE A 102 -17.35 -0.12 2.81
N GLN A 103 -16.89 1.13 2.84
CA GLN A 103 -17.74 2.31 3.11
C GLN A 103 -18.47 2.84 1.87
N GLY A 104 -18.17 2.32 0.66
CA GLY A 104 -18.89 2.66 -0.57
C GLY A 104 -20.27 1.99 -0.65
N LYS A 105 -21.20 2.63 -1.37
CA LYS A 105 -22.62 2.23 -1.48
C LYS A 105 -22.94 0.77 -1.81
N ASP A 106 -22.04 0.00 -2.43
CA ASP A 106 -22.34 -1.36 -2.91
C ASP A 106 -22.49 -2.40 -1.77
N GLY A 107 -22.18 -2.02 -0.53
CA GLY A 107 -22.32 -2.88 0.64
C GLY A 107 -21.29 -4.01 0.72
N ILE A 108 -21.31 -4.74 1.83
CA ILE A 108 -20.32 -5.80 2.13
C ILE A 108 -20.41 -6.95 1.12
N VAL A 109 -21.62 -7.29 0.67
CA VAL A 109 -21.88 -8.48 -0.15
C VAL A 109 -21.30 -8.32 -1.56
N ALA A 110 -21.50 -7.19 -2.24
CA ALA A 110 -20.95 -6.98 -3.58
C ALA A 110 -19.42 -6.91 -3.59
N ASN A 111 -18.82 -6.37 -2.53
CA ASN A 111 -17.38 -6.22 -2.41
C ASN A 111 -16.64 -7.55 -2.14
N PHE A 112 -17.30 -8.60 -1.68
CA PHE A 112 -16.68 -9.92 -1.38
C PHE A 112 -16.85 -10.98 -2.48
N TYR A 113 -17.49 -10.68 -3.62
CA TYR A 113 -17.63 -11.66 -4.70
C TYR A 113 -16.39 -11.79 -5.60
N SER A 114 -15.48 -10.82 -5.57
CA SER A 114 -14.31 -10.81 -6.46
C SER A 114 -13.14 -11.61 -5.90
N LEU A 115 -12.40 -12.35 -6.74
CA LEU A 115 -11.14 -12.97 -6.30
C LEU A 115 -10.15 -11.93 -5.74
N HIS A 116 -10.17 -10.70 -6.27
CA HIS A 116 -9.33 -9.61 -5.81
C HIS A 116 -9.54 -9.28 -4.32
N SER A 117 -10.79 -9.20 -3.86
CA SER A 117 -11.10 -8.91 -2.45
C SER A 117 -10.64 -10.04 -1.52
N TRP A 118 -10.80 -11.30 -1.92
CA TRP A 118 -10.31 -12.45 -1.14
C TRP A 118 -8.78 -12.45 -1.04
N MET A 119 -8.09 -12.24 -2.16
CA MET A 119 -6.62 -12.15 -2.17
C MET A 119 -6.12 -10.94 -1.36
N GLY A 120 -6.79 -9.79 -1.45
CA GLY A 120 -6.46 -8.60 -0.69
C GLY A 120 -6.60 -8.83 0.82
N LEU A 121 -7.72 -9.42 1.26
CA LEU A 121 -7.95 -9.75 2.66
C LEU A 121 -6.91 -10.76 3.18
N ALA A 122 -6.67 -11.83 2.43
CA ALA A 122 -5.66 -12.83 2.79
C ALA A 122 -4.27 -12.19 2.91
N SER A 123 -3.91 -11.32 1.97
CA SER A 123 -2.61 -10.64 1.94
C SER A 123 -2.41 -9.72 3.15
N VAL A 124 -3.39 -8.87 3.47
CA VAL A 124 -3.32 -7.98 4.65
C VAL A 124 -3.32 -8.78 5.95
N SER A 125 -4.08 -9.88 6.02
CA SER A 125 -4.10 -10.75 7.20
C SER A 125 -2.75 -11.43 7.45
N LEU A 126 -2.16 -12.02 6.41
CA LEU A 126 -0.84 -12.64 6.49
C LEU A 126 0.25 -11.61 6.80
N PHE A 127 0.16 -10.42 6.21
CA PHE A 127 1.09 -9.33 6.50
C PHE A 127 0.98 -8.87 7.96
N GLY A 128 -0.23 -8.74 8.49
CA GLY A 128 -0.45 -8.44 9.91
C GLY A 128 0.20 -9.48 10.82
N ALA A 129 -0.06 -10.76 10.55
CA ALA A 129 0.57 -11.86 11.29
C ALA A 129 2.11 -11.81 11.22
N GLN A 130 2.67 -11.50 10.05
CA GLN A 130 4.11 -11.33 9.86
C GLN A 130 4.67 -10.16 10.66
N VAL A 131 3.98 -9.01 10.70
CA VAL A 131 4.40 -7.84 11.50
C VAL A 131 4.44 -8.19 12.98
N PHE A 132 3.37 -8.79 13.52
CA PHE A 132 3.30 -9.20 14.93
C PHE A 132 4.33 -10.26 15.31
N ALA A 133 4.61 -11.21 14.42
CA ALA A 133 5.65 -12.22 14.64
C ALA A 133 7.09 -11.64 14.58
N SER A 134 7.26 -10.50 13.89
CA SER A 134 8.58 -9.87 13.69
C SER A 134 8.96 -8.82 14.75
N SER A 135 7.97 -8.32 15.50
CA SER A 135 8.15 -7.44 16.66
C SER A 135 8.89 -8.14 17.80
#